data_AF-A0A930G017-F1
#
_entry.id   AF-A0A930G017-F1
#
_cell.length_a   1.000
_cell.length_b   1.000
_cell.length_c   1.000
_cell.angle_alpha   90.00
_cell.angle_beta   90.00
_cell.angle_gamma   90.00
#
_symmetry.space_group_name_H-M   'P 1'
#
loop_
_entity.id
_entity.type
_entity.pdbx_description
1 polymer ?
#
loop_
_entity_poly.entity_id
_entity_poly.type
_entity_poly.pdbx_seq_one_letter_code
_entity_poly.pdbx_strand_id
1 'polypeptide(L)'
;MFMPRRTAIALLLLLAAALGPKIILLAPIWGMGVLLYYWQAPRRMSTEASWWLFSGTVAAIVLFHYHGVSPAMTEWLKAQMGPDLHREFTFSKFFPADYILGILVAANFAAMRNVAAQIEPFTQIIERPVKTLASYTFTLYLLHQPLFLFWAAVLRGDPSGHSYWLATTVLMAASVGIIGYFTENKRHGLRKAIERALCRIDGRQRVRHGEA
;
A
#
# COMPACT_ATOMS: atom_id res chain seq x y z
N MET A 1 -16.38 -15.32 -7.23
CA MET A 1 -15.00 -15.62 -7.67
C MET A 1 -15.06 -15.85 -9.17
N PHE A 2 -14.60 -14.89 -9.99
CA PHE A 2 -15.07 -14.70 -11.36
C PHE A 2 -14.38 -15.53 -12.46
N MET A 3 -13.45 -16.45 -12.16
CA MET A 3 -12.81 -17.31 -13.17
C MET A 3 -12.35 -18.68 -12.62
N PRO A 4 -12.25 -19.72 -13.48
CA PRO A 4 -11.64 -21.01 -13.12
C PRO A 4 -10.18 -20.85 -12.70
N ARG A 5 -9.74 -21.63 -11.70
CA ARG A 5 -8.38 -21.54 -11.09
C ARG A 5 -7.25 -21.64 -12.13
N ARG A 6 -7.39 -22.47 -13.16
CA ARG A 6 -6.37 -22.63 -14.21
C ARG A 6 -6.24 -21.38 -15.09
N THR A 7 -7.37 -20.80 -15.50
CA THR A 7 -7.41 -19.55 -16.27
C THR A 7 -6.84 -18.38 -15.46
N ALA A 8 -7.17 -18.30 -14.16
CA ALA A 8 -6.63 -17.29 -13.27
C ALA A 8 -5.10 -17.38 -13.13
N ILE A 9 -4.55 -18.59 -12.97
CA ILE A 9 -3.09 -18.80 -12.91
C ILE A 9 -2.42 -18.42 -14.23
N ALA A 10 -2.98 -18.83 -15.38
CA ALA A 10 -2.42 -18.50 -16.68
C ALA A 10 -2.40 -16.98 -16.92
N LEU A 11 -3.49 -16.28 -16.60
CA LEU A 11 -3.56 -14.82 -16.69
C LEU A 11 -2.59 -14.13 -15.72
N LEU A 12 -2.42 -14.67 -14.51
CA LEU A 12 -1.49 -14.13 -13.53
C LEU A 12 -0.03 -14.29 -13.99
N LEU A 13 0.32 -15.43 -14.59
CA LEU A 13 1.64 -15.66 -15.17
C LEU A 13 1.90 -14.76 -16.39
N LEU A 14 0.92 -14.60 -17.28
CA LEU A 14 1.01 -13.68 -18.42
C LEU A 14 1.18 -12.23 -17.96
N LEU A 15 0.40 -11.81 -16.95
CA LEU A 15 0.51 -10.48 -16.35
C LEU A 15 1.87 -10.30 -15.68
N ALA A 16 2.36 -11.30 -14.94
CA ALA A 16 3.67 -11.27 -14.31
C ALA A 16 4.80 -11.14 -15.35
N ALA A 17 4.71 -11.86 -16.46
CA ALA A 17 5.65 -11.74 -17.57
C ALA A 17 5.61 -10.34 -18.21
N ALA A 18 4.42 -9.77 -18.42
CA ALA A 18 4.24 -8.44 -19.01
C ALA A 18 4.69 -7.29 -18.09
N LEU A 19 4.43 -7.41 -16.79
CA LEU A 19 4.83 -6.43 -15.77
C LEU A 19 6.32 -6.52 -15.41
N GLY A 20 6.96 -7.63 -15.72
CA GLY A 20 8.38 -7.86 -15.55
C GLY A 20 8.80 -8.29 -14.14
N PRO A 21 10.07 -8.69 -13.98
CA PRO A 21 10.59 -9.31 -12.75
C PRO A 21 10.56 -8.37 -11.53
N LYS A 22 10.61 -7.05 -11.76
CA LYS A 22 10.62 -6.03 -10.70
C LYS A 22 9.35 -6.07 -9.84
N ILE A 23 8.19 -6.32 -10.45
CA ILE A 23 6.91 -6.41 -9.75
C ILE A 23 6.77 -7.77 -9.06
N ILE A 24 7.26 -8.84 -9.69
CA ILE A 24 7.23 -10.19 -9.13
C ILE A 24 8.03 -10.24 -7.82
N LEU A 25 9.16 -9.53 -7.73
CA LEU A 25 9.94 -9.43 -6.50
C LEU A 25 9.16 -8.77 -5.35
N LEU A 26 8.17 -7.94 -5.61
CA LEU A 26 7.35 -7.36 -4.53
C LEU A 26 6.13 -8.22 -4.19
N ALA A 27 5.80 -9.21 -5.03
CA ALA A 27 4.64 -10.09 -4.83
C ALA A 27 4.63 -10.84 -3.48
N PRO A 28 5.76 -11.30 -2.91
CA PRO A 28 5.76 -11.93 -1.58
C PRO A 28 5.22 -11.02 -0.48
N ILE A 29 5.48 -9.71 -0.55
CA ILE A 29 4.97 -8.73 0.42
C ILE A 29 3.45 -8.63 0.35
N TRP A 30 2.91 -8.67 -0.87
CA TRP A 30 1.47 -8.71 -1.09
C TRP A 30 0.87 -10.02 -0.57
N GLY A 31 1.58 -11.13 -0.82
CA GLY A 31 1.26 -12.45 -0.28
C GLY A 31 1.19 -12.46 1.24
N MET A 32 2.09 -11.76 1.93
CA MET A 32 2.01 -11.62 3.41
C MET A 32 0.74 -10.90 3.86
N GLY A 33 0.31 -9.86 3.14
CA GLY A 33 -0.97 -9.18 3.43
C GLY A 33 -2.18 -10.11 3.24
N VAL A 34 -2.20 -10.88 2.16
CA VAL A 34 -3.24 -11.89 1.89
C VAL A 34 -3.22 -13.00 2.94
N LEU A 35 -2.04 -13.52 3.26
CA LEU A 35 -1.84 -14.52 4.31
C LEU A 35 -2.40 -13.99 5.61
N LEU A 36 -2.00 -12.78 6.03
CA LEU A 36 -2.48 -12.16 7.25
C LEU A 36 -4.00 -12.07 7.25
N TYR A 37 -4.64 -11.63 6.16
CA TYR A 37 -6.10 -11.54 6.04
C TYR A 37 -6.81 -12.86 6.35
N TYR A 38 -6.33 -13.98 5.79
CA TYR A 38 -6.93 -15.30 6.01
C TYR A 38 -6.45 -15.99 7.29
N TRP A 39 -5.25 -15.68 7.77
CA TRP A 39 -4.62 -16.35 8.88
C TRP A 39 -5.23 -15.91 10.21
N GLN A 40 -6.03 -16.78 10.81
CA GLN A 40 -6.73 -16.50 12.08
C GLN A 40 -5.94 -16.94 13.32
N ALA A 41 -4.85 -17.71 13.17
CA ALA A 41 -4.10 -18.23 14.32
C ALA A 41 -3.59 -17.15 15.29
N PRO A 42 -3.13 -15.97 14.83
CA PRO A 42 -2.71 -14.90 15.73
C PRO A 42 -3.81 -14.42 16.70
N ARG A 43 -5.10 -14.60 16.37
CA ARG A 43 -6.22 -14.27 17.27
C ARG A 43 -6.30 -15.14 18.53
N ARG A 44 -5.58 -16.27 18.55
CA ARG A 44 -5.53 -17.19 19.68
C ARG A 44 -4.36 -16.90 20.63
N MET A 45 -3.50 -15.94 20.30
CA MET A 45 -2.39 -15.56 21.16
C MET A 45 -2.91 -14.95 22.48
N SER A 46 -2.19 -15.17 23.57
CA SER A 46 -2.49 -14.51 24.84
C SER A 46 -2.30 -12.99 24.73
N THR A 47 -2.96 -12.27 25.62
CA THR A 47 -2.85 -10.82 25.74
C THR A 47 -1.40 -10.36 25.91
N GLU A 48 -0.66 -11.01 26.82
CA GLU A 48 0.76 -10.69 27.09
C GLU A 48 1.63 -10.94 25.87
N ALA A 49 1.50 -12.10 25.21
CA ALA A 49 2.26 -12.42 24.01
C ALA A 49 1.97 -11.41 22.88
N SER A 50 0.73 -10.94 22.78
CA SER A 50 0.34 -9.93 21.79
C SER A 50 1.00 -8.57 22.06
N TRP A 51 1.06 -8.14 23.32
CA TRP A 51 1.75 -6.90 23.69
C TRP A 51 3.26 -7.00 23.50
N TRP A 52 3.88 -8.12 23.88
CA TRP A 52 5.31 -8.34 23.63
C TRP A 52 5.65 -8.33 22.14
N LEU A 53 4.83 -9.01 21.32
CA LEU A 53 5.02 -9.02 19.88
C LEU A 53 4.81 -7.62 19.27
N PHE A 54 3.79 -6.88 19.72
CA PHE A 54 3.54 -5.51 19.28
C PHE A 54 4.70 -4.57 19.61
N SER A 55 5.09 -4.48 20.89
CA SER A 55 6.16 -3.60 21.34
C SER A 55 7.52 -4.02 20.75
N GLY A 56 7.77 -5.33 20.69
CA GLY A 56 8.99 -5.88 20.09
C GLY A 56 9.10 -5.57 18.59
N THR A 57 8.00 -5.67 17.83
CA THR A 57 8.00 -5.31 16.40
C THR A 57 8.13 -3.80 16.18
N VAL A 58 7.49 -2.97 17.00
CA VAL A 58 7.70 -1.50 16.95
C VAL A 58 9.16 -1.15 17.21
N ALA A 59 9.76 -1.70 18.28
CA ALA A 59 11.16 -1.49 18.59
C ALA A 59 12.08 -1.97 17.46
N ALA A 60 11.82 -3.15 16.90
CA ALA A 60 12.58 -3.70 15.79
C ALA A 60 12.49 -2.82 14.52
N ILE A 61 11.32 -2.25 14.21
CA ILE A 61 11.15 -1.31 13.09
C ILE A 61 11.94 -0.02 13.33
N VAL A 62 11.88 0.54 14.55
CA VAL A 62 12.67 1.73 14.91
C VAL A 62 14.17 1.44 14.76
N LEU A 63 14.64 0.32 15.29
CA LEU A 63 16.03 -0.12 15.17
C LEU A 63 16.43 -0.37 13.71
N PHE A 64 15.56 -0.97 12.91
CA PHE A 64 15.79 -1.19 11.47
C PHE A 64 16.07 0.12 10.72
N HIS A 65 15.32 1.17 11.03
CA HIS A 65 15.55 2.50 10.46
C HIS A 65 16.77 3.20 11.06
N TYR A 66 16.93 3.14 12.39
CA TYR A 66 18.07 3.74 13.09
C TYR A 66 19.42 3.20 12.59
N HIS A 67 19.51 1.89 12.39
CA HIS A 67 20.72 1.24 11.87
C HIS A 67 20.87 1.32 10.35
N GLY A 68 19.95 1.96 9.64
CA GLY A 68 20.05 2.12 8.18
C GLY A 68 20.09 0.78 7.45
N VAL A 69 19.33 -0.22 7.90
CA VAL A 69 19.33 -1.57 7.32
C VAL A 69 18.96 -1.54 5.83
N SER A 70 18.02 -0.65 5.44
CA SER A 70 17.64 -0.47 4.04
C SER A 70 18.81 -0.01 3.16
N PRO A 71 19.50 1.11 3.45
CA PRO A 71 20.74 1.47 2.76
C PRO A 71 21.80 0.37 2.75
N ALA A 72 22.04 -0.29 3.89
CA ALA A 72 23.08 -1.33 4.01
C ALA A 72 22.79 -2.54 3.10
N MET A 73 21.54 -3.02 3.08
CA MET A 73 21.12 -4.12 2.20
C MET A 73 21.16 -3.72 0.72
N THR A 74 20.86 -2.46 0.42
CA THR A 74 20.92 -1.94 -0.96
C THR A 74 22.36 -1.91 -1.48
N GLU A 75 23.31 -1.41 -0.68
CA GLU A 75 24.72 -1.41 -1.07
C GLU A 75 25.30 -2.83 -1.11
N TRP A 76 24.89 -3.71 -0.20
CA TRP A 76 25.24 -5.14 -0.27
C TRP A 76 24.75 -5.77 -1.58
N LEU A 77 23.48 -5.55 -1.96
CA LEU A 77 22.91 -6.10 -3.19
C LEU A 77 23.65 -5.54 -4.43
N LYS A 78 23.94 -4.24 -4.43
CA LYS A 78 24.72 -3.57 -5.46
C LYS A 78 26.13 -4.15 -5.59
N ALA A 79 26.81 -4.48 -4.49
CA ALA A 79 28.12 -5.12 -4.51
C ALA A 79 28.07 -6.51 -5.17
N GLN A 80 26.99 -7.26 -4.98
CA GLN A 80 26.82 -8.59 -5.57
C GLN A 80 26.43 -8.58 -7.05
N MET A 81 25.62 -7.60 -7.48
CA MET A 81 25.01 -7.59 -8.82
C MET A 81 25.65 -6.59 -9.79
N GLY A 82 26.51 -5.70 -9.29
CA GLY A 82 27.09 -4.61 -10.05
C GLY A 82 26.16 -3.38 -10.18
N PRO A 83 26.74 -2.20 -10.45
CA PRO A 83 26.01 -0.93 -10.45
C PRO A 83 24.94 -0.82 -11.55
N ASP A 84 25.21 -1.37 -12.73
CA ASP A 84 24.30 -1.25 -13.88
C ASP A 84 23.02 -2.04 -13.65
N LEU A 85 23.14 -3.32 -13.26
CA LEU A 85 22.00 -4.16 -12.98
C LEU A 85 21.20 -3.65 -11.77
N HIS A 86 21.89 -3.16 -10.73
CA HIS A 86 21.24 -2.53 -9.58
C HIS A 86 20.46 -1.26 -9.94
N ARG A 87 20.97 -0.45 -10.88
CA ARG A 87 20.25 0.74 -11.39
C ARG A 87 18.96 0.34 -12.10
N GLU A 88 18.99 -0.73 -12.88
CA GLU A 88 17.81 -1.25 -13.58
C GLU A 88 16.69 -1.66 -12.61
N PHE A 89 16.98 -2.08 -11.37
CA PHE A 89 15.93 -2.42 -10.39
C PHE A 89 15.09 -1.23 -9.93
N THR A 90 15.49 0.03 -10.20
CA THR A 90 14.72 1.24 -9.84
C THR A 90 14.29 1.26 -8.37
N PHE A 91 12.99 1.15 -8.05
CA PHE A 91 12.47 1.06 -6.68
C PHE A 91 12.54 -0.35 -6.09
N SER A 92 12.56 -1.40 -6.92
CA SER A 92 12.64 -2.79 -6.45
C SER A 92 14.01 -3.17 -5.89
N LYS A 93 15.02 -2.29 -5.96
CA LYS A 93 16.36 -2.54 -5.40
C LYS A 93 16.37 -2.68 -3.88
N PHE A 94 15.33 -2.20 -3.21
CA PHE A 94 15.16 -2.30 -1.76
C PHE A 94 14.51 -3.61 -1.31
N PHE A 95 14.15 -4.52 -2.24
CA PHE A 95 13.38 -5.71 -1.95
C PHE A 95 13.90 -6.57 -0.76
N PRO A 96 15.22 -6.76 -0.53
CA PRO A 96 15.67 -7.58 0.59
C PRO A 96 15.32 -6.93 1.93
N ALA A 97 15.51 -5.61 2.01
CA ALA A 97 15.14 -4.82 3.18
C ALA A 97 13.61 -4.75 3.34
N ASP A 98 12.88 -4.61 2.24
CA ASP A 98 11.41 -4.58 2.22
C ASP A 98 10.79 -5.90 2.68
N TYR A 99 11.45 -7.04 2.44
CA TYR A 99 11.01 -8.33 2.97
C TYR A 99 11.12 -8.39 4.50
N ILE A 100 12.26 -7.97 5.05
CA ILE A 100 12.47 -7.91 6.50
C ILE A 100 11.44 -6.98 7.13
N LEU A 101 11.31 -5.76 6.59
CA LEU A 101 10.34 -4.79 7.06
C LEU A 101 8.91 -5.30 6.91
N GLY A 102 8.58 -5.94 5.79
CA GLY A 102 7.28 -6.54 5.53
C GLY A 102 6.91 -7.63 6.53
N ILE A 103 7.86 -8.47 6.95
CA ILE A 103 7.67 -9.47 8.01
C ILE A 103 7.39 -8.78 9.35
N LEU A 104 8.20 -7.75 9.70
CA LEU A 104 8.01 -7.00 10.95
C LEU A 104 6.63 -6.31 10.99
N VAL A 105 6.22 -5.69 9.89
CA VAL A 105 4.91 -5.03 9.75
C VAL A 105 3.78 -6.07 9.79
N ALA A 106 3.93 -7.21 9.11
CA ALA A 106 2.93 -8.28 9.15
C ALA A 106 2.77 -8.86 10.57
N ALA A 107 3.86 -9.07 11.30
CA ALA A 107 3.86 -9.50 12.69
C ALA A 107 3.24 -8.43 13.60
N ASN A 108 3.52 -7.15 13.37
CA ASN A 108 2.91 -6.05 14.10
C ASN A 108 1.39 -6.03 13.92
N PHE A 109 0.90 -6.16 12.69
CA PHE A 109 -0.54 -6.25 12.41
C PHE A 109 -1.17 -7.53 13.00
N ALA A 110 -0.44 -8.64 13.03
CA ALA A 110 -0.91 -9.87 13.67
C ALA A 110 -1.14 -9.64 15.18
N ALA A 111 -0.20 -8.98 15.86
CA ALA A 111 -0.33 -8.61 17.27
C ALA A 111 -1.44 -7.57 17.51
N MET A 112 -1.53 -6.57 16.63
CA MET A 112 -2.49 -5.47 16.75
C MET A 112 -3.94 -5.94 16.74
N ARG A 113 -4.26 -7.12 16.16
CA ARG A 113 -5.61 -7.71 16.21
C ARG A 113 -6.12 -7.93 17.62
N ASN A 114 -5.24 -8.35 18.54
CA ASN A 114 -5.61 -8.62 19.94
C ASN A 114 -5.42 -7.37 20.80
N VAL A 115 -4.41 -6.55 20.49
CA VAL A 115 -4.17 -5.28 21.19
C VAL A 115 -5.32 -4.31 20.96
N ALA A 116 -5.76 -4.14 19.70
CA ALA A 116 -6.84 -3.22 19.35
C ALA A 116 -8.16 -3.53 20.08
N ALA A 117 -8.46 -4.81 20.33
CA ALA A 117 -9.64 -5.22 21.10
C ALA A 117 -9.58 -4.75 22.56
N GLN A 118 -8.38 -4.59 23.13
CA GLN A 118 -8.20 -4.12 24.51
C GLN A 118 -8.24 -2.59 24.63
N ILE A 119 -7.85 -1.89 23.56
CA ILE A 119 -7.88 -0.42 23.46
C ILE A 119 -9.07 0.08 22.63
N GLU A 120 -10.16 -0.69 22.56
CA GLU A 120 -11.32 -0.43 21.72
C GLU A 120 -11.85 1.02 21.85
N PRO A 121 -12.06 1.57 23.08
CA PRO A 121 -12.58 2.93 23.23
C PRO A 121 -11.71 3.98 22.54
N PHE A 122 -10.39 3.83 22.59
CA PHE A 122 -9.46 4.72 21.91
C PHE A 122 -9.52 4.54 20.39
N THR A 123 -9.55 3.28 19.91
CA THR A 123 -9.59 2.99 18.47
C THR A 123 -10.85 3.51 17.79
N GLN A 124 -12.00 3.47 18.48
CA GLN A 124 -13.27 3.98 17.95
C GLN A 124 -13.26 5.52 17.80
N ILE A 125 -12.56 6.24 18.69
CA ILE A 125 -12.43 7.70 18.61
C ILE A 125 -11.64 8.10 17.35
N ILE A 126 -10.53 7.40 17.08
CA ILE A 126 -9.64 7.72 15.95
C ILE A 126 -10.10 7.10 14.63
N GLU A 127 -11.02 6.14 14.66
CA GLU A 127 -11.48 5.40 13.48
C GLU A 127 -11.98 6.33 12.37
N ARG A 128 -12.85 7.31 12.71
CA ARG A 128 -13.43 8.23 11.73
C ARG A 128 -12.38 9.13 11.07
N PRO A 129 -11.50 9.83 11.81
CA PRO A 129 -10.38 10.58 11.23
C PRO A 129 -9.49 9.71 10.34
N VAL A 130 -9.10 8.52 10.82
CA VAL A 130 -8.20 7.61 10.09
C VAL A 130 -8.86 7.14 8.78
N LYS A 131 -10.12 6.71 8.82
CA LYS A 131 -10.87 6.32 7.61
C LYS A 131 -11.01 7.46 6.62
N THR A 132 -11.26 8.66 7.13
CA THR A 132 -11.36 9.88 6.31
C THR A 132 -10.04 10.15 5.61
N LEU A 133 -8.93 10.23 6.35
CA LEU A 133 -7.58 10.43 5.78
C LEU A 133 -7.18 9.30 4.81
N ALA A 134 -7.50 8.05 5.15
CA ALA A 134 -7.24 6.90 4.30
C ALA A 134 -7.97 7.00 2.96
N SER A 135 -9.16 7.61 2.91
CA SER A 135 -9.88 7.83 1.65
C SER A 135 -9.15 8.76 0.68
N TYR A 136 -8.27 9.65 1.17
CA TYR A 136 -7.47 10.55 0.34
C TYR A 136 -6.16 9.94 -0.15
N THR A 137 -5.76 8.76 0.33
CA THR A 137 -4.46 8.13 0.00
C THR A 137 -4.29 7.88 -1.50
N PHE A 138 -5.36 7.56 -2.21
CA PHE A 138 -5.32 7.38 -3.67
C PHE A 138 -5.02 8.70 -4.39
N THR A 139 -5.73 9.78 -4.02
CA THR A 139 -5.50 11.11 -4.59
C THR A 139 -4.10 11.61 -4.24
N LEU A 140 -3.66 11.41 -2.99
CA LEU A 140 -2.31 11.72 -2.55
C LEU A 140 -1.28 10.98 -3.41
N TYR A 141 -1.44 9.67 -3.60
CA TYR A 141 -0.51 8.88 -4.39
C TYR A 141 -0.39 9.37 -5.85
N LEU A 142 -1.52 9.68 -6.49
CA LEU A 142 -1.50 10.18 -7.88
C LEU A 142 -0.94 11.60 -8.01
N LEU A 143 -1.21 12.48 -7.04
CA LEU A 143 -0.99 13.91 -7.21
C LEU A 143 0.19 14.46 -6.42
N HIS A 144 0.72 13.76 -5.42
CA HIS A 144 1.79 14.32 -4.57
C HIS A 144 2.98 14.81 -5.40
N GLN A 145 3.54 13.97 -6.30
CA GLN A 145 4.71 14.33 -7.09
C GLN A 145 4.43 15.47 -8.09
N PRO A 146 3.35 15.42 -8.91
CA PRO A 146 2.99 16.56 -9.76
C PRO A 146 2.76 17.86 -9.00
N LEU A 147 2.08 17.81 -7.84
CA LEU A 147 1.80 18.99 -7.03
C LEU A 147 3.05 19.54 -6.36
N PHE A 148 3.98 18.69 -5.91
CA PHE A 148 5.29 19.14 -5.42
C PHE A 148 6.05 19.90 -6.51
N LEU A 149 6.09 19.38 -7.74
CA LEU A 149 6.74 20.06 -8.87
C LEU A 149 6.04 21.38 -9.23
N PHE A 150 4.72 21.39 -9.24
CA PHE A 150 3.92 22.59 -9.52
C PHE A 150 4.18 23.68 -8.48
N TRP A 151 4.03 23.38 -7.19
CA TRP A 151 4.23 24.36 -6.13
C TRP A 151 5.69 24.80 -6.01
N ALA A 152 6.65 23.91 -6.29
CA ALA A 152 8.05 24.29 -6.39
C ALA A 152 8.29 25.34 -7.49
N ALA A 153 7.68 25.15 -8.66
CA ALA A 153 7.77 26.09 -9.78
C ALA A 153 7.05 27.42 -9.50
N VAL A 154 5.95 27.40 -8.74
CA VAL A 154 5.17 28.61 -8.38
C VAL A 154 5.86 29.42 -7.27
N LEU A 155 6.28 28.77 -6.20
CA LEU A 155 6.86 29.45 -5.03
C LEU A 155 8.28 29.99 -5.31
N ARG A 156 9.04 29.33 -6.20
CA ARG A 156 10.42 29.72 -6.59
C ARG A 156 11.32 30.06 -5.41
N GLY A 157 11.09 29.40 -4.27
CA GLY A 157 11.86 29.61 -3.04
C GLY A 157 13.15 28.81 -3.03
N ASP A 158 13.99 29.08 -2.03
CA ASP A 158 15.21 28.33 -1.79
C ASP A 158 14.88 26.89 -1.34
N PRO A 159 15.30 25.85 -2.09
CA PRO A 159 15.08 24.45 -1.72
C PRO A 159 15.68 24.05 -0.37
N SER A 160 16.67 24.79 0.12
CA SER A 160 17.31 24.55 1.42
C SER A 160 16.59 25.24 2.60
N GLY A 161 15.62 26.10 2.31
CA GLY A 161 14.85 26.83 3.33
C GLY A 161 13.73 25.99 3.94
N HIS A 162 13.70 25.90 5.27
CA HIS A 162 12.62 25.22 6.02
C HIS A 162 11.23 25.82 5.73
N SER A 163 11.15 27.14 5.51
CA SER A 163 9.91 27.83 5.17
C SER A 163 9.37 27.42 3.79
N TYR A 164 10.26 27.26 2.81
CA TYR A 164 9.90 26.80 1.47
C TYR A 164 9.43 25.33 1.49
N TRP A 165 10.13 24.46 2.22
CA TRP A 165 9.70 23.07 2.40
C TRP A 165 8.32 22.98 3.06
N LEU A 166 8.11 23.75 4.13
CA LEU A 166 6.83 23.79 4.84
C LEU A 166 5.70 24.33 3.94
N ALA A 167 5.93 25.46 3.27
CA ALA A 167 4.94 26.06 2.37
C ALA A 167 4.55 25.10 1.24
N THR A 168 5.54 24.49 0.57
CA THR A 168 5.31 23.54 -0.53
C THR A 168 4.54 22.32 -0.04
N THR A 169 4.90 21.77 1.12
CA THR A 169 4.24 20.59 1.71
C THR A 169 2.80 20.89 2.12
N VAL A 170 2.56 22.04 2.75
CA VAL A 170 1.21 22.48 3.15
C VAL A 170 0.33 22.73 1.93
N LEU A 171 0.84 23.41 0.91
CA LEU A 171 0.10 23.67 -0.34
C LEU A 171 -0.20 22.38 -1.11
N MET A 172 0.75 21.45 -1.16
CA MET A 172 0.54 20.11 -1.73
C MET A 172 -0.57 19.37 -0.96
N ALA A 173 -0.48 19.30 0.38
CA ALA A 173 -1.47 18.61 1.21
C ALA A 173 -2.86 19.25 1.11
N ALA A 174 -2.94 20.58 1.09
CA ALA A 174 -4.18 21.32 0.88
C ALA A 174 -4.78 21.03 -0.50
N SER A 175 -3.95 21.00 -1.55
CA SER A 175 -4.37 20.66 -2.92
C SER A 175 -4.93 19.23 -2.99
N VAL A 176 -4.27 18.26 -2.36
CA VAL A 176 -4.76 16.88 -2.26
C VAL A 176 -6.09 16.80 -1.51
N GLY A 177 -6.24 17.53 -0.40
CA GLY A 177 -7.47 17.58 0.37
C GLY A 177 -8.64 18.15 -0.45
N ILE A 178 -8.42 19.27 -1.11
CA ILE A 178 -9.43 19.93 -1.97
C ILE A 178 -9.80 19.00 -3.13
N ILE A 179 -8.82 18.55 -3.90
CA ILE A 179 -9.08 17.72 -5.09
C ILE A 179 -9.73 16.39 -4.68
N GLY A 180 -9.20 15.74 -3.64
CA GLY A 180 -9.70 14.47 -3.15
C GLY A 180 -11.14 14.56 -2.64
N TYR A 181 -11.52 15.69 -2.04
CA TYR A 181 -12.89 15.93 -1.60
C TYR A 181 -13.85 15.94 -2.80
N PHE A 182 -13.43 16.51 -3.93
CA PHE A 182 -14.24 16.54 -5.15
C PHE A 182 -14.21 15.23 -5.95
N THR A 183 -13.09 14.50 -5.99
CA THR A 183 -12.92 13.30 -6.82
C THR A 183 -13.41 12.03 -6.15
N GLU A 184 -13.09 11.82 -4.87
CA GLU A 184 -13.40 10.56 -4.17
C GLU A 184 -14.91 10.42 -3.90
N ASN A 185 -15.62 11.54 -3.76
CA ASN A 185 -17.07 11.56 -3.61
C ASN A 185 -17.78 11.08 -4.90
N LYS A 186 -17.14 11.24 -6.07
CA LYS A 186 -17.68 10.78 -7.38
C LYS A 186 -17.37 9.31 -7.69
N ARG A 187 -16.31 8.75 -7.08
CA ARG A 187 -15.89 7.36 -7.31
C ARG A 187 -16.99 6.35 -6.98
N HIS A 188 -17.75 6.59 -5.91
CA HIS A 188 -18.86 5.73 -5.48
C HIS A 188 -20.02 5.72 -6.50
N GLY A 189 -20.31 6.88 -7.12
CA GLY A 189 -21.32 6.98 -8.17
C GLY A 189 -20.92 6.25 -9.45
N LEU A 190 -19.67 6.43 -9.88
CA LEU A 190 -19.13 5.77 -11.07
C LEU A 190 -19.09 4.25 -10.91
N ARG A 191 -18.65 3.75 -9.74
CA ARG A 191 -18.65 2.31 -9.43
C ARG A 191 -20.05 1.72 -9.55
N LYS A 192 -21.06 2.35 -8.94
CA LYS A 192 -22.46 1.89 -9.03
C LYS A 192 -22.97 1.91 -10.47
N ALA A 193 -22.58 2.90 -11.28
CA ALA A 193 -22.96 2.97 -12.69
C ALA A 193 -22.35 1.83 -13.51
N ILE A 194 -21.06 1.53 -13.29
CA ILE A 194 -20.35 0.43 -13.97
C ILE A 194 -20.91 -0.93 -13.54
N GLU A 195 -21.16 -1.15 -12.24
CA GLU A 195 -21.77 -2.38 -11.73
C GLU A 195 -23.15 -2.63 -12.36
N ARG A 196 -23.99 -1.57 -12.47
CA ARG A 196 -25.29 -1.67 -13.17
C ARG A 196 -25.14 -1.97 -14.66
N ALA A 197 -24.17 -1.36 -15.33
CA ALA A 197 -23.90 -1.61 -16.75
C ALA A 197 -23.43 -3.06 -16.98
N LEU A 198 -22.54 -3.57 -16.13
CA LEU A 198 -22.05 -4.95 -16.20
C LEU A 198 -23.17 -5.97 -15.91
N CYS A 199 -23.99 -5.76 -14.88
CA CYS A 199 -25.15 -6.64 -14.62
C CYS A 199 -26.16 -6.65 -15.78
N ARG A 200 -26.35 -5.53 -16.48
CA ARG A 200 -27.20 -5.48 -17.68
C ARG A 200 -26.61 -6.28 -18.85
N ILE A 201 -25.29 -6.28 -19.00
CA ILE A 201 -24.60 -7.05 -20.05
C ILE A 201 -24.67 -8.56 -19.74
N ASP A 202 -24.42 -8.95 -18.49
CA ASP A 202 -24.48 -10.36 -18.06
C ASP A 202 -25.92 -10.92 -18.16
N GLY A 203 -26.92 -10.10 -17.80
CA GLY A 203 -28.34 -10.42 -18.01
C GLY A 203 -28.71 -10.59 -19.49
N ARG A 204 -28.15 -9.79 -20.40
CA ARG A 204 -28.35 -9.96 -21.86
C ARG A 204 -27.65 -11.19 -22.42
N GLN A 205 -26.49 -11.58 -21.89
CA GLN A 205 -25.78 -12.79 -22.32
C GLN A 205 -26.51 -14.07 -21.88
N ARG A 206 -27.14 -14.10 -20.70
CA ARG A 206 -27.93 -15.25 -20.25
C ARG A 206 -29.19 -15.48 -21.08
N VAL A 207 -29.91 -14.42 -21.46
CA VAL A 207 -31.09 -14.54 -22.36
C VAL A 207 -30.68 -15.07 -23.73
N ARG A 208 -29.50 -14.69 -24.24
CA ARG A 208 -29.00 -15.13 -25.56
C ARG A 208 -28.50 -16.59 -25.60
N HIS A 209 -28.25 -17.22 -24.45
CA HIS A 209 -27.78 -18.61 -24.34
C HIS A 209 -28.82 -19.57 -23.75
N GLY A 210 -30.01 -19.08 -23.37
CA GLY A 210 -31.10 -19.88 -22.77
C GLY A 210 -32.27 -20.17 -23.71
N GLU A 211 -32.19 -19.80 -24.98
CA GLU A 211 -33.17 -20.13 -26.03
C GLU A 211 -32.42 -20.63 -27.27
N ALA A 212 -31.91 -21.86 -27.19
CA ALA A 212 -31.57 -22.71 -28.33
C ALA A 212 -31.65 -24.18 -27.89
#